data_AF-A0A3A9IMB4-F1
#
_entry.id   AF-A0A3A9IMB4-F1
#
_cell.length_a   1.000
_cell.length_b   1.000
_cell.length_c   1.000
_cell.angle_alpha   90.00
_cell.angle_beta   90.00
_cell.angle_gamma   90.00
#
_symmetry.space_group_name_H-M   'P 1'
#
loop_
_entity.id
_entity.type
_entity.pdbx_description
1 polymer ?
#
loop_
_entity_poly.entity_id
_entity_poly.type
_entity_poly.pdbx_seq_one_letter_code
_entity_poly.pdbx_strand_id
1 'polypeptide(L)'
;MSIPQGEKLRLIRESERLNRREVTDLTGINYASYLGYENDKAKMPLEAGAKLFKVERFRKYRDWFMFDEVSPEAGQIAPALAHAGQDETACSASGKKTG
;
A
#
# COMPACT_ATOMS: atom_id res chain seq x y z
N MET A 1 4.82 14.81 6.59
CA MET A 1 3.51 14.89 5.91
C MET A 1 2.99 13.47 5.80
N SER A 2 1.73 13.19 6.19
CA SER A 2 1.13 11.85 6.06
C SER A 2 0.59 11.66 4.65
N ILE A 3 0.82 10.49 4.03
CA ILE A 3 0.33 10.18 2.68
C ILE A 3 -1.18 9.90 2.76
N PRO A 4 -2.03 10.57 1.96
CA PRO A 4 -3.47 10.34 1.97
C PRO A 4 -3.81 8.93 1.50
N GLN A 5 -4.98 8.42 1.90
CA GLN A 5 -5.38 7.04 1.66
C GLN A 5 -5.46 6.71 0.16
N GLY A 6 -6.00 7.62 -0.64
CA GLY A 6 -6.10 7.45 -2.09
C GLY A 6 -4.73 7.36 -2.78
N GLU A 7 -3.78 8.18 -2.34
CA GLU A 7 -2.41 8.13 -2.83
C GLU A 7 -1.71 6.82 -2.45
N LYS A 8 -1.93 6.30 -1.23
CA LYS A 8 -1.41 4.97 -0.86
C LYS A 8 -1.94 3.86 -1.76
N LEU A 9 -3.24 3.88 -2.08
CA LEU A 9 -3.84 2.91 -3.01
C LEU A 9 -3.22 3.02 -4.41
N ARG A 10 -3.01 4.24 -4.88
CA ARG A 10 -2.38 4.51 -6.18
C ARG A 10 -0.95 3.99 -6.24
N LEU A 11 -0.16 4.22 -5.19
CA LEU A 11 1.22 3.73 -5.09
C LEU A 11 1.30 2.20 -5.11
N ILE A 12 0.40 1.52 -4.40
CA ILE A 12 0.28 0.05 -4.43
C ILE A 12 -0.03 -0.42 -5.85
N ARG A 13 -1.03 0.18 -6.50
CA ARG A 13 -1.45 -0.20 -7.85
C ARG A 13 -0.33 0.00 -8.88
N GLU A 14 0.33 1.17 -8.85
CA GLU A 14 1.38 1.50 -9.80
C GLU A 14 2.64 0.66 -9.59
N SER A 15 2.96 0.31 -8.34
CA SER A 15 4.07 -0.60 -8.03
C SER A 15 3.84 -2.02 -8.55
N GLU A 16 2.59 -2.47 -8.57
CA GLU A 16 2.20 -3.75 -9.18
C GLU A 16 1.98 -3.67 -10.70
N ARG A 17 2.13 -2.48 -11.31
CA ARG A 17 1.88 -2.20 -12.74
C ARG A 17 0.50 -2.64 -13.22
N LEU A 18 -0.50 -2.50 -12.35
CA LEU A 18 -1.88 -2.86 -12.65
C LEU A 18 -2.72 -1.64 -13.04
N ASN A 19 -3.71 -1.88 -13.90
CA ASN A 19 -4.77 -0.94 -14.17
C ASN A 19 -5.85 -1.03 -13.09
N ARG A 20 -6.60 0.06 -12.89
CA ARG A 20 -7.74 0.08 -11.95
C ARG A 20 -8.73 -1.05 -12.19
N ARG A 21 -9.00 -1.38 -13.46
CA ARG A 21 -9.89 -2.48 -13.84
C ARG A 21 -9.37 -3.84 -13.35
N GLU A 22 -8.09 -4.10 -13.55
CA GLU A 22 -7.47 -5.35 -13.08
C GLU A 22 -7.51 -5.45 -11.55
N VAL A 23 -7.26 -4.35 -10.83
CA VAL A 23 -7.40 -4.33 -9.37
C VAL A 23 -8.85 -4.61 -8.96
N THR A 24 -9.83 -3.99 -9.61
CA THR A 24 -11.25 -4.19 -9.27
C THR A 24 -11.71 -5.61 -9.58
N ASP A 25 -11.21 -6.21 -10.67
CA ASP A 25 -11.51 -7.59 -11.06
C ASP A 25 -10.90 -8.60 -10.07
N LEU A 26 -9.66 -8.35 -9.61
CA LEU A 26 -8.98 -9.20 -8.62
C LEU A 26 -9.60 -9.11 -7.23
N THR A 27 -10.06 -7.93 -6.84
CA THR A 27 -10.55 -7.67 -5.47
C THR A 27 -12.07 -7.81 -5.34
N GLY A 28 -12.81 -7.79 -6.45
CA GLY A 28 -14.27 -7.75 -6.46
C GLY A 28 -14.83 -6.44 -5.90
N ILE A 29 -14.04 -5.37 -5.90
CA ILE A 29 -14.49 -4.02 -5.53
C ILE A 29 -15.05 -3.36 -6.79
N ASN A 30 -16.16 -2.62 -6.67
CA ASN A 30 -16.70 -1.87 -7.81
C ASN A 30 -15.70 -0.81 -8.30
N TYR A 31 -15.49 -0.74 -9.61
CA TYR A 31 -14.63 0.26 -10.27
C TYR A 31 -14.91 1.70 -9.85
N ALA A 32 -16.18 2.11 -9.79
CA ALA A 32 -16.54 3.47 -9.40
C ALA A 32 -16.17 3.76 -7.94
N SER A 33 -16.36 2.77 -7.06
CA SER A 33 -15.97 2.87 -5.66
C SER A 33 -14.45 2.94 -5.50
N TYR A 34 -13.72 2.06 -6.19
CA TYR A 34 -12.25 2.07 -6.17
C TYR A 34 -11.67 3.38 -6.70
N LEU A 35 -12.24 3.90 -7.80
CA LEU A 35 -11.88 5.21 -8.33
C LEU A 35 -12.16 6.34 -7.32
N GLY A 36 -13.27 6.25 -6.58
CA GLY A 36 -13.58 7.18 -5.50
C GLY A 36 -12.55 7.13 -4.37
N TYR A 37 -12.07 5.93 -4.02
CA TYR A 37 -11.06 5.74 -2.98
C TYR A 37 -9.69 6.29 -3.41
N GLU A 38 -9.23 6.00 -4.63
CA GLU A 38 -7.95 6.51 -5.15
C GLU A 38 -7.91 8.04 -5.26
N ASN A 39 -9.05 8.69 -5.51
CA ASN A 39 -9.14 10.16 -5.61
C ASN A 39 -9.46 10.84 -4.27
N ASP A 40 -9.43 10.10 -3.15
CA ASP A 40 -9.82 10.58 -1.82
C ASP A 40 -11.24 11.21 -1.76
N LYS A 41 -12.10 10.88 -2.74
CA LYS A 41 -13.50 11.33 -2.78
C LYS A 41 -14.36 10.58 -1.77
N ALA A 42 -13.96 9.35 -1.43
CA ALA A 42 -14.60 8.53 -0.43
C ALA A 42 -13.53 7.78 0.36
N LYS A 43 -13.76 7.59 1.67
CA LYS A 43 -12.91 6.72 2.47
C LYS A 43 -13.22 5.26 2.17
N MET A 44 -12.19 4.44 2.09
CA MET A 44 -12.34 3.01 1.89
C MET A 44 -12.90 2.36 3.16
N PRO A 45 -14.05 1.66 3.10
CA PRO A 45 -14.58 0.93 4.24
C PRO A 45 -13.69 -0.29 4.55
N LEU A 46 -13.74 -0.76 5.81
CA LEU A 46 -12.95 -1.91 6.25
C LEU A 46 -13.22 -3.16 5.41
N GLU A 47 -14.47 -3.37 4.97
CA GLU A 47 -14.82 -4.48 4.07
C GLU A 47 -14.10 -4.44 2.72
N ALA A 48 -13.96 -3.24 2.14
CA ALA A 48 -13.21 -3.08 0.89
C ALA A 48 -11.71 -3.28 1.12
N GLY A 49 -11.17 -2.80 2.25
CA GLY A 49 -9.80 -3.10 2.66
C GLY A 49 -9.55 -4.60 2.82
N ALA A 50 -10.47 -5.32 3.49
CA ALA A 50 -10.37 -6.77 3.64
C ALA A 50 -10.38 -7.51 2.29
N LYS A 51 -11.22 -7.08 1.34
CA LYS A 51 -11.22 -7.61 -0.03
C LYS A 51 -9.91 -7.34 -0.77
N LEU A 52 -9.35 -6.14 -0.62
CA LEU A 52 -8.07 -5.76 -1.22
C LEU A 52 -6.92 -6.63 -0.69
N PHE A 53 -6.76 -6.69 0.63
CA PHE A 53 -5.65 -7.43 1.26
C PHE A 53 -5.84 -8.95 1.32
N LYS A 54 -7.03 -9.46 0.97
CA LYS A 54 -7.25 -10.89 0.75
C LYS A 54 -6.51 -11.39 -0.50
N VAL A 55 -6.20 -10.51 -1.44
CA VAL A 55 -5.37 -10.85 -2.60
C VAL A 55 -3.92 -10.90 -2.14
N GLU A 56 -3.29 -12.07 -2.26
CA GLU A 56 -1.89 -12.30 -1.83
C GLU A 56 -0.90 -11.27 -2.40
N ARG A 57 -1.15 -10.79 -3.62
CA ARG A 57 -0.36 -9.74 -4.27
C ARG A 57 -0.35 -8.41 -3.50
N PHE A 58 -1.45 -8.04 -2.87
CA PHE A 58 -1.58 -6.79 -2.11
C PHE A 58 -1.33 -6.96 -0.61
N ARG A 59 -1.38 -8.20 -0.10
CA ARG A 59 -1.23 -8.54 1.32
C ARG A 59 0.07 -8.02 1.94
N LYS A 60 1.14 -7.96 1.15
CA LYS A 60 2.47 -7.44 1.55
C LYS A 60 2.51 -5.94 1.82
N TYR A 61 1.47 -5.18 1.42
CA TYR A 61 1.38 -3.74 1.65
C TYR A 61 0.46 -3.39 2.83
N ARG A 62 -0.08 -4.38 3.55
CA ARG A 62 -1.11 -4.17 4.58
C ARG A 62 -0.60 -3.28 5.70
N ASP A 63 0.57 -3.62 6.26
CA ASP A 63 1.09 -2.94 7.44
C ASP A 63 1.57 -1.53 7.08
N TRP A 64 2.13 -1.36 5.88
CA TRP A 64 2.47 -0.04 5.34
C TRP A 64 1.21 0.82 5.10
N PHE A 65 0.15 0.23 4.57
CA PHE A 65 -1.09 0.95 4.30
C PHE A 65 -1.78 1.42 5.59
N MET A 66 -1.86 0.54 6.59
CA MET A 66 -2.60 0.78 7.83
C MET A 66 -1.81 1.54 8.90
N PHE A 67 -0.52 1.23 9.05
CA PHE A 67 0.31 1.71 10.16
C PHE A 67 1.52 2.53 9.70
N ASP A 68 1.75 2.69 8.39
CA ASP A 68 2.97 3.28 7.84
C ASP A 68 4.25 2.54 8.27
N GLU A 69 4.12 1.26 8.64
CA GLU A 69 5.21 0.40 9.07
C GLU A 69 5.61 -0.59 7.97
N VAL A 70 6.90 -0.92 7.90
CA VAL A 70 7.43 -1.97 7.02
C VAL A 70 8.18 -3.00 7.84
N SER A 71 7.96 -4.28 7.56
CA SER A 71 8.69 -5.40 8.16
C SER A 71 9.16 -6.34 7.05
N PRO A 72 10.35 -6.06 6.46
CA PRO A 72 10.88 -6.87 5.37
C PRO A 72 11.07 -8.34 5.76
N GLU A 73 11.39 -8.59 7.04
CA GLU A 73 11.54 -9.92 7.64
C GLU A 73 10.23 -10.73 7.66
N ALA A 74 9.07 -10.06 7.78
CA ALA A 74 7.75 -10.67 7.70
C ALA A 74 7.14 -10.63 6.29
N GLY A 75 7.90 -10.15 5.29
CA GLY A 75 7.42 -9.97 3.91
C GLY A 75 6.45 -8.79 3.74
N GLN A 76 6.38 -7.87 4.71
CA GLN A 76 5.58 -6.64 4.65
C GLN A 76 6.47 -5.49 4.19
N ILE A 77 6.23 -5.00 2.97
CA ILE A 77 7.08 -4.01 2.30
C ILE A 77 6.29 -2.78 1.92
N ALA A 78 6.96 -1.64 1.80
CA ALA A 78 6.38 -0.48 1.14
C ALA A 78 6.37 -0.71 -0.39
N PRO A 79 5.39 -0.13 -1.12
CA PRO A 79 5.45 -0.07 -2.57
C PRO A 79 6.73 0.63 -3.03
N ALA A 80 7.37 0.15 -4.10
CA ALA A 80 8.63 0.71 -4.58
C ALA A 80 8.53 2.22 -4.89
N LEU A 81 7.35 2.68 -5.31
CA LEU A 81 7.08 4.10 -5.60
C LEU A 81 6.80 4.95 -4.34
N ALA A 82 6.52 4.33 -3.20
CA ALA A 82 6.27 5.06 -1.95
C ALA A 82 7.51 5.78 -1.42
N HIS A 83 8.71 5.28 -1.78
CA HIS A 83 9.98 5.90 -1.43
C HIS A 83 10.29 7.18 -2.22
N ALA A 84 9.52 7.51 -3.26
CA ALA A 84 9.77 8.69 -4.08
C ALA A 84 9.37 10.02 -3.41
N GLY A 85 8.67 9.97 -2.26
CA GLY A 85 8.20 11.16 -1.53
C GLY A 85 8.58 11.22 -0.06
N GLN A 86 9.27 10.21 0.48
CA GLN A 86 9.83 10.25 1.83
C GLN A 86 11.31 10.61 1.72
N ASP A 87 11.58 11.91 1.93
CA ASP A 87 12.88 12.40 2.37
C ASP A 87 13.40 11.48 3.49
N GLU A 88 14.67 11.13 3.42
CA GLU A 88 15.35 10.15 4.25
C GLU A 88 14.97 10.32 5.72
N THR A 89 14.20 9.41 6.30
CA THR A 89 14.18 9.29 7.77
C THR A 89 14.12 7.82 8.18
N ALA A 90 15.31 7.38 8.59
CA ALA A 90 15.57 6.35 9.59
C ALA A 90 15.29 4.89 9.18
N CYS A 91 16.06 4.39 8.22
CA CYS A 91 16.61 3.04 8.36
C CYS A 91 18.04 3.13 8.91
N SER A 92 18.19 3.62 10.14
CA SER A 92 19.39 3.36 10.93
C SER A 92 19.29 1.93 11.47
N ALA A 93 19.39 0.95 10.58
CA ALA A 93 19.63 -0.44 10.98
C ALA A 93 21.06 -0.50 11.55
N SER A 94 21.13 -0.28 12.86
CA SER A 94 22.30 -0.52 13.69
C SER A 94 22.81 -1.94 13.45
N GLY A 95 23.96 -2.05 12.80
CA GLY A 95 24.58 -3.31 12.43
C GLY A 95 26.09 -3.27 12.56
N LYS A 96 26.62 -2.84 13.72
CA LYS A 96 28.00 -3.18 14.12
C LYS A 96 27.95 -4.31 15.12
N LYS A 97 28.02 -5.55 14.63
CA LYS A 97 28.47 -6.70 15.41
C LYS A 97 29.90 -7.00 14.98
N THR A 98 30.86 -6.43 15.69
CA THR A 98 32.28 -6.79 15.59
C THR A 98 32.49 -8.04 16.43
N GLY A 99 33.15 -9.04 15.85
CA GLY A 99 33.64 -10.23 16.56
C GLY A 99 34.91 -9.98 17.34
#